data_AF-F5XL67-F1
#
_entry.id   AF-F5XL67-F1
#
_cell.length_a   1.000
_cell.length_b   1.000
_cell.length_c   1.000
_cell.angle_alpha   90.00
_cell.angle_beta   90.00
_cell.angle_gamma   90.00
#
_symmetry.space_group_name_H-M   'P 1'
#
loop_
_entity.id
_entity.type
_entity.pdbx_description
1 polymer ?
#
loop_
_entity_poly.entity_id
_entity_poly.type
_entity_poly.pdbx_seq_one_letter_code
_entity_poly.pdbx_strand_id
1 'polypeptide(L)'
;MAIELQVSSVTALVIDGPKERQVYRGKGDKREASGRLTDAEGRPLSGVAAVVMADPLGMLGEATVLLPDVQAAGLVPGSVIRVEGTTTAKLAGGDYASIRTTVTGERVTPIGLWQDWIAAQGRPQKAGDGRAA
;
A
#
# COMPACT_ATOMS: atom_id res chain seq x y z
N MET A 1 9.30 8.04 -18.33
CA MET A 1 8.26 7.13 -18.87
C MET A 1 7.62 6.41 -17.70
N ALA A 2 6.30 6.28 -17.68
CA ALA A 2 5.58 5.52 -16.64
C ALA A 2 4.76 4.42 -17.32
N ILE A 3 4.76 3.23 -16.73
CA ILE A 3 3.98 2.08 -17.16
C ILE A 3 2.81 1.94 -16.20
N GLU A 4 1.62 1.70 -16.72
CA GLU A 4 0.41 1.54 -15.93
C GLU A 4 -0.20 0.17 -16.24
N LEU A 5 -0.45 -0.60 -15.20
CA LEU A 5 -0.89 -1.99 -15.31
C LEU A 5 -2.09 -2.21 -14.41
N GLN A 6 -3.13 -2.80 -14.95
CA GLN A 6 -4.25 -3.28 -14.16
C GLN A 6 -3.85 -4.61 -13.49
N VAL A 7 -4.07 -4.71 -12.20
CA VAL A 7 -3.77 -5.90 -11.38
C VAL A 7 -5.05 -6.33 -10.66
N SER A 8 -5.18 -7.63 -10.38
CA SER A 8 -6.39 -8.18 -9.75
C SER A 8 -6.50 -7.77 -8.28
N SER A 9 -5.37 -7.79 -7.56
CA SER A 9 -5.25 -7.34 -6.18
C SER A 9 -3.80 -7.05 -5.84
N VAL A 10 -3.59 -6.26 -4.79
CA VAL A 10 -2.27 -5.97 -4.24
C VAL A 10 -2.30 -6.20 -2.73
N THR A 11 -1.34 -6.96 -2.21
CA THR A 11 -1.13 -7.03 -0.76
C THR A 11 -0.06 -6.01 -0.39
N ALA A 12 -0.36 -5.13 0.57
CA ALA A 12 0.53 -4.06 1.00
C ALA A 12 0.85 -4.19 2.48
N LEU A 13 2.15 -4.18 2.80
CA LEU A 13 2.66 -4.01 4.16
C LEU A 13 2.95 -2.52 4.37
N VAL A 14 2.20 -1.89 5.26
CA VAL A 14 2.32 -0.47 5.60
C VAL A 14 3.64 -0.23 6.34
N ILE A 15 4.48 0.64 5.79
CA ILE A 15 5.77 1.02 6.37
C ILE A 15 5.64 2.34 7.14
N ASP A 16 4.81 3.26 6.64
CA ASP A 16 4.60 4.57 7.25
C ASP A 16 3.12 4.96 7.19
N GLY A 17 2.69 5.79 8.13
CA GLY A 17 1.30 6.21 8.27
C GLY A 17 0.79 7.03 7.07
N PRO A 18 -0.54 7.21 6.95
CA PRO A 18 -1.14 8.00 5.89
C PRO A 18 -0.66 9.45 5.92
N LYS A 19 -0.28 9.96 4.75
CA LYS A 19 0.08 11.37 4.55
C LYS A 19 -0.83 12.00 3.52
N GLU A 20 -1.34 13.19 3.83
CA GLU A 20 -2.13 13.96 2.88
C GLU A 20 -1.32 14.23 1.60
N ARG A 21 -1.93 14.00 0.44
CA ARG A 21 -1.33 14.33 -0.85
C ARG A 21 -1.87 15.67 -1.34
N GLN A 22 -0.99 16.66 -1.38
CA GLN A 22 -1.29 17.96 -1.98
C GLN A 22 -1.02 17.94 -3.49
N VAL A 23 -1.85 18.66 -4.24
CA VAL A 23 -1.64 18.97 -5.65
C VAL A 23 -0.96 20.33 -5.72
N TYR A 24 0.18 20.39 -6.39
CA TYR A 24 0.91 21.63 -6.60
C TYR A 24 0.69 22.14 -8.01
N ARG A 25 0.46 23.44 -8.14
CA ARG A 25 0.38 24.13 -9.43
C ARG A 25 1.61 25.02 -9.60
N GLY A 26 2.18 25.03 -10.81
CA GLY A 26 3.41 25.75 -11.13
C GLY A 26 4.63 24.85 -11.38
N LYS A 27 5.77 25.47 -11.69
CA LYS A 27 7.06 24.80 -11.97
C LYS A 27 8.16 25.35 -11.07
N GLY A 28 9.08 24.48 -10.65
CA GLY A 28 10.22 24.84 -9.80
C GLY A 28 9.78 25.43 -8.46
N ASP A 29 10.48 26.48 -8.02
CA ASP A 29 10.26 27.13 -6.73
C ASP A 29 8.95 27.95 -6.66
N LYS A 30 8.25 28.11 -7.78
CA LYS A 30 6.93 28.78 -7.85
C LYS A 30 5.78 27.79 -7.72
N ARG A 31 6.00 26.65 -7.07
CA ARG A 31 4.96 25.64 -6.84
C ARG A 31 4.11 26.06 -5.65
N GLU A 32 2.85 26.33 -5.90
CA GLU A 32 1.86 26.65 -4.88
C GLU A 32 0.93 25.45 -4.68
N ALA A 33 0.57 25.16 -3.43
CA ALA A 33 -0.42 24.15 -3.12
C ALA A 33 -1.78 24.62 -3.67
N SER A 34 -2.31 23.90 -4.65
CA SER A 34 -3.55 24.23 -5.36
C SER A 34 -4.75 23.43 -4.84
N GLY A 35 -4.54 22.47 -3.94
CA GLY A 35 -5.59 21.64 -3.37
C GLY A 35 -5.07 20.29 -2.89
N ARG A 36 -5.99 19.38 -2.54
CA ARG A 36 -5.69 17.98 -2.24
C ARG A 36 -5.94 17.10 -3.46
N LEU A 37 -5.20 16.01 -3.54
CA LEU A 37 -5.43 14.97 -4.54
C LEU A 37 -6.76 14.29 -4.20
N THR A 38 -7.63 14.16 -5.20
CA THR A 38 -8.92 13.47 -5.06
C THR A 38 -9.03 12.32 -6.05
N ASP A 39 -9.92 11.36 -5.75
CA ASP A 39 -10.32 10.32 -6.72
C ASP A 39 -11.35 10.85 -7.74
N ALA A 40 -11.87 9.93 -8.56
CA ALA A 40 -12.86 10.23 -9.59
C ALA A 40 -14.20 10.72 -9.01
N GLU A 41 -14.52 10.34 -7.77
CA GLU A 41 -15.71 10.78 -7.04
C GLU A 41 -15.48 12.08 -6.23
N GLY A 42 -14.28 12.66 -6.28
CA GLY A 42 -13.92 13.89 -5.58
C GLY A 42 -13.57 13.70 -4.10
N ARG A 43 -13.36 12.46 -3.63
CA ARG A 43 -12.97 12.18 -2.24
C ARG A 43 -11.47 12.43 -2.06
N PRO A 44 -11.04 13.05 -0.95
CA PRO A 44 -9.62 13.31 -0.69
C PRO A 44 -8.85 11.99 -0.50
N LEU A 45 -7.66 11.96 -1.09
CA LEU A 45 -6.75 10.83 -1.02
C LEU A 45 -5.58 11.11 -0.07
N SER A 46 -5.15 10.05 0.60
CA SER A 46 -3.92 9.97 1.37
C SER A 46 -2.98 8.95 0.75
N GLY A 47 -1.69 9.23 0.79
CA GLY A 47 -0.63 8.30 0.40
C GLY A 47 -0.11 7.54 1.60
N VAL A 48 -0.08 6.22 1.49
CA VAL A 48 0.49 5.31 2.49
C VAL A 48 1.75 4.68 1.90
N ALA A 49 2.88 4.82 2.58
CA ALA A 49 4.12 4.17 2.14
C ALA A 49 4.07 2.69 2.50
N ALA A 50 4.35 1.81 1.54
CA ALA A 50 4.21 0.38 1.71
C ALA A 50 5.23 -0.41 0.89
N VAL A 51 5.52 -1.64 1.35
CA VAL A 51 6.02 -2.70 0.47
C VAL A 51 4.80 -3.39 -0.12
N VAL A 52 4.73 -3.53 -1.43
CA VAL A 52 3.60 -4.18 -2.10
C VAL A 52 4.02 -5.46 -2.79
N MET A 53 3.12 -6.44 -2.79
CA MET A 53 3.22 -7.66 -3.57
C MET A 53 2.01 -7.74 -4.50
N ALA A 54 2.27 -7.89 -5.78
CA ALA A 54 1.25 -7.97 -6.82
C ALA A 54 1.66 -9.00 -7.87
N ASP A 55 0.70 -9.82 -8.32
CA ASP A 55 0.91 -10.74 -9.44
C ASP A 55 0.56 -10.04 -10.76
N PRO A 56 1.41 -10.04 -11.80
CA PRO A 56 2.73 -10.70 -11.95
C PRO A 56 3.95 -9.82 -11.65
N LEU A 57 3.77 -8.68 -10.97
CA LEU A 57 4.84 -7.71 -10.72
C LEU A 57 5.86 -8.14 -9.67
N GLY A 58 5.52 -9.12 -8.84
CA GLY A 58 6.33 -9.53 -7.69
C GLY A 58 6.27 -8.49 -6.56
N MET A 59 7.40 -8.31 -5.88
CA MET A 59 7.54 -7.43 -4.72
C MET A 59 8.15 -6.08 -5.10
N LEU A 60 7.53 -4.99 -4.67
CA LEU A 60 7.95 -3.61 -4.95
C LEU A 60 8.11 -2.86 -3.62
N GLY A 61 9.34 -2.42 -3.32
CA GLY A 61 9.70 -1.86 -2.01
C GLY A 61 9.37 -0.39 -1.81
N GLU A 62 9.41 0.43 -2.87
CA GLU A 62 9.13 1.87 -2.81
C GLU A 62 7.73 2.18 -3.39
N ALA A 63 6.71 1.60 -2.78
CA ALA A 63 5.33 1.83 -3.20
C ALA A 63 4.61 2.85 -2.34
N THR A 64 3.82 3.69 -3.00
CA THR A 64 2.79 4.51 -2.36
C THR A 64 1.43 3.94 -2.74
N VAL A 65 0.63 3.53 -1.76
CA VAL A 65 -0.77 3.20 -1.96
C VAL A 65 -1.60 4.47 -1.74
N LEU A 66 -2.35 4.88 -2.77
CA LEU A 66 -3.27 6.02 -2.67
C LEU A 66 -4.65 5.50 -2.30
N LEU A 67 -5.16 5.97 -1.17
CA LEU A 67 -6.42 5.52 -0.59
C LEU A 67 -7.28 6.71 -0.19
N PRO A 68 -8.61 6.61 -0.26
CA PRO A 68 -9.49 7.60 0.36
C PRO A 68 -9.17 7.76 1.84
N ASP A 69 -9.21 9.00 2.35
CA ASP A 69 -8.85 9.31 3.75
C ASP A 69 -9.59 8.42 4.76
N VAL A 70 -10.87 8.14 4.49
CA VAL A 70 -11.72 7.26 5.32
C VAL A 70 -11.22 5.82 5.39
N GLN A 71 -10.59 5.31 4.32
CA GLN A 71 -10.01 3.97 4.27
C GLN A 71 -8.57 3.95 4.81
N ALA A 72 -7.85 5.06 4.66
CA ALA A 72 -6.51 5.22 5.19
C ALA A 72 -6.52 5.44 6.72
N ALA A 73 -7.61 5.97 7.26
CA ALA A 73 -7.78 6.21 8.69
C ALA A 73 -7.57 4.92 9.50
N GLY A 74 -6.63 4.96 10.45
CA GLY A 74 -6.31 3.83 11.32
C GLY A 74 -5.25 2.87 10.78
N LEU A 75 -4.73 3.08 9.57
CA LEU A 75 -3.56 2.34 9.10
C LEU A 75 -2.31 2.81 9.86
N VAL A 76 -1.65 1.86 10.50
CA VAL A 76 -0.40 2.08 11.25
C VAL A 76 0.74 1.27 10.63
N PRO A 77 2.01 1.67 10.82
CA PRO A 77 3.15 0.85 10.43
C PRO A 77 3.03 -0.59 10.94
N GLY A 78 3.32 -1.55 10.07
CA GLY A 78 3.15 -2.99 10.34
C GLY A 78 1.77 -3.55 9.98
N SER A 79 0.81 -2.71 9.59
CA SER A 79 -0.48 -3.19 9.08
C SER A 79 -0.30 -3.88 7.73
N VAL A 80 -0.97 -5.01 7.54
CA VAL A 80 -1.08 -5.72 6.26
C VAL A 80 -2.48 -5.50 5.74
N ILE A 81 -2.58 -4.98 4.52
CA ILE A 81 -3.85 -4.71 3.85
C ILE A 81 -3.89 -5.35 2.48
N ARG A 82 -5.09 -5.71 2.02
CA ARG A 82 -5.37 -6.10 0.64
C ARG A 82 -6.10 -4.99 -0.07
N VAL A 83 -5.59 -4.57 -1.22
CA VAL A 83 -6.20 -3.61 -2.12
C VAL A 83 -6.84 -4.37 -3.27
N GLU A 84 -8.14 -4.17 -3.49
CA GLU A 84 -8.96 -4.95 -4.42
C GLU A 84 -9.94 -4.05 -5.22
N GLY A 85 -10.58 -4.64 -6.21
CA GLY A 85 -11.48 -3.96 -7.16
C GLY A 85 -10.71 -3.55 -8.42
N THR A 86 -11.09 -2.43 -9.03
CA THR A 86 -10.28 -1.84 -10.11
C THR A 86 -8.97 -1.31 -9.55
N THR A 87 -7.95 -2.18 -9.54
CA THR A 87 -6.64 -1.91 -8.96
C THR A 87 -5.63 -1.67 -10.06
N THR A 88 -4.87 -0.59 -9.91
CA THR A 88 -3.89 -0.16 -10.90
C THR A 88 -2.55 0.07 -10.23
N ALA A 89 -1.50 -0.50 -10.81
CA ALA A 89 -0.12 -0.29 -10.41
C ALA A 89 0.59 0.55 -11.48
N LYS A 90 0.99 1.75 -11.09
CA LYS A 90 1.77 2.67 -11.92
C LYS A 90 3.23 2.61 -11.51
N LEU A 91 4.08 2.18 -12.43
CA LEU A 91 5.52 2.05 -12.28
C LEU A 91 6.20 3.23 -12.99
N ALA A 92 7.02 3.99 -12.29
CA ALA A 92 7.79 5.08 -12.86
C ALA A 92 9.27 4.94 -12.47
N GLY A 93 10.16 5.28 -13.40
CA GLY A 93 11.58 5.41 -13.09
C GLY A 93 11.81 6.55 -12.10
N GLY A 94 12.54 6.27 -11.03
CA GLY A 94 13.01 7.23 -10.05
C GLY A 94 14.51 7.51 -10.21
N ASP A 95 15.08 8.15 -9.19
CA ASP A 95 16.49 8.50 -9.15
C ASP A 95 17.35 7.23 -9.02
N TYR A 96 18.52 7.20 -9.65
CA TYR A 96 19.47 6.09 -9.55
C TYR A 96 18.89 4.71 -9.91
N ALA A 97 18.07 4.64 -10.97
CA ALA A 97 17.39 3.41 -11.42
C ALA A 97 16.41 2.79 -10.40
N SER A 98 15.98 3.56 -9.38
CA SER A 98 14.87 3.16 -8.51
C SER A 98 13.57 3.06 -9.30
N ILE A 99 12.65 2.21 -8.83
CA ILE A 99 11.30 2.07 -9.37
C ILE A 99 10.34 2.60 -8.34
N ARG A 100 9.69 3.73 -8.64
CA ARG A 100 8.61 4.29 -7.83
C ARG A 100 7.31 3.65 -8.26
N THR A 101 6.61 3.06 -7.31
CA THR A 101 5.32 2.43 -7.56
C THR A 101 4.21 3.25 -6.93
N THR A 102 3.15 3.52 -7.67
CA THR A 102 1.91 4.08 -7.12
C THR A 102 0.79 3.08 -7.36
N VAL A 103 0.12 2.66 -6.29
CA VAL A 103 -1.02 1.74 -6.35
C VAL A 103 -2.28 2.51 -6.02
N THR A 104 -3.31 2.35 -6.85
CA THR A 104 -4.66 2.81 -6.57
C THR A 104 -5.61 1.62 -6.59
N GLY A 105 -6.61 1.61 -5.72
CA GLY A 105 -7.67 0.62 -5.77
C GLY A 105 -8.92 1.12 -5.07
N GLU A 106 -10.04 0.42 -5.28
CA GLU A 106 -11.36 0.87 -4.85
C GLU A 106 -11.66 0.48 -3.39
N ARG A 107 -11.15 -0.68 -2.97
CA ARG A 107 -11.43 -1.27 -1.67
C ARG A 107 -10.16 -1.69 -0.97
N VAL A 108 -10.13 -1.44 0.33
CA VAL A 108 -9.10 -1.92 1.25
C VAL A 108 -9.72 -2.88 2.25
N THR A 109 -9.13 -4.06 2.37
CA THR A 109 -9.48 -5.07 3.37
C THR A 109 -8.29 -5.23 4.32
N PRO A 110 -8.41 -4.89 5.61
CA PRO A 110 -7.38 -5.18 6.60
C PRO A 110 -7.19 -6.70 6.73
N ILE A 111 -5.96 -7.17 6.58
CA ILE A 111 -5.60 -8.58 6.80
C ILE A 111 -5.17 -8.81 8.25
N GLY A 112 -4.48 -7.84 8.85
CA GLY A 112 -4.01 -7.91 10.23
C GLY A 112 -2.71 -7.14 10.42
N LEU A 113 -1.98 -7.45 11.49
CA LEU A 113 -0.64 -6.90 11.74
C LEU A 113 0.43 -7.95 11.43
N TRP A 114 1.50 -7.53 10.77
CA TRP A 114 2.63 -8.39 10.42
C TRP A 114 3.25 -9.09 11.63
N GLN A 115 3.33 -8.39 12.77
CA GLN A 115 3.85 -8.94 14.01
C GLN A 115 3.04 -10.13 14.53
N ASP A 116 1.73 -10.15 14.31
CA ASP A 116 0.86 -11.25 14.76
C ASP A 116 1.14 -12.52 13.94
N TRP A 117 1.44 -12.35 12.65
CA TRP A 117 1.81 -13.44 11.76
C TRP A 117 3.15 -14.06 12.14
N ILE A 118 4.16 -13.23 12.45
CA ILE A 118 5.44 -13.72 12.96
C ILE A 118 5.24 -14.46 14.30
N ALA A 119 4.46 -13.88 15.22
CA ALA A 119 4.20 -14.48 16.53
C ALA A 119 3.48 -15.83 16.42
N ALA A 120 2.61 -16.01 15.43
CA ALA A 120 1.93 -17.27 15.16
C ALA A 120 2.88 -18.36 14.65
N GLN A 121 3.88 -18.01 13.83
CA GLN A 121 4.88 -18.96 13.31
C GLN A 121 5.92 -19.37 14.36
N GLY A 122 6.19 -18.50 15.34
CA GLY A 122 7.17 -18.75 16.41
C GLY A 122 6.70 -19.68 17.53
N ARG A 123 5.44 -20.15 17.52
CA ARG A 123 4.93 -21.11 18.50
C ARG A 123 5.20 -22.54 18.00
N PRO A 124 6.13 -23.30 18.61
CA PRO A 124 6.24 -24.71 18.28
C PRO A 124 4.92 -25.39 18.63
N GLN A 125 4.30 -26.05 17.64
CA GLN A 125 3.20 -26.97 17.91
C GLN A 125 3.76 -28.04 18.83
N LYS A 126 3.38 -27.99 20.11
CA LYS A 126 3.68 -29.04 21.07
C LYS A 126 2.96 -30.27 20.54
N ALA A 127 3.70 -31.19 19.90
CA ALA A 127 3.18 -32.47 19.46
C ALA A 127 2.48 -33.10 20.66
N GLY A 128 1.18 -33.30 20.55
CA GLY A 128 0.42 -33.95 21.60
C GLY A 128 1.01 -35.34 21.82
N ASP A 129 1.53 -35.60 23.01
CA ASP A 129 1.85 -36.94 23.47
C ASP A 129 0.55 -37.76 23.41
N GLY A 130 0.39 -38.50 22.32
CA GLY A 130 -0.55 -39.59 22.23
C GLY A 130 -0.13 -40.67 23.21
N ARG A 131 -0.62 -40.58 24.46
CA ARG A 131 -0.71 -41.73 25.35
C ARG A 131 -1.68 -42.73 24.71
N ALA A 132 -1.13 -43.68 23.95
CA ALA A 132 -1.78 -44.97 23.77
C ALA A 132 -1.49 -45.81 25.03
N ALA A 133 -2.57 -46.09 25.76
CA ALA A 133 -2.62 -47.03 26.87
C ALA A 133 -2.51 -48.48 26.38
#